data_AF-A0A9E3JA46-F1
#
_entry.id   AF-A0A9E3JA46-F1
#
_cell.length_a   1.000
_cell.length_b   1.000
_cell.length_c   1.000
_cell.angle_alpha   90.00
_cell.angle_beta   90.00
_cell.angle_gamma   90.00
#
_symmetry.space_group_name_H-M   'P 1'
#
loop_
_entity.id
_entity.type
_entity.pdbx_description
1 polymer ?
#
loop_
_entity_poly.entity_id
_entity_poly.type
_entity_poly.pdbx_seq_one_letter_code
_entity_poly.pdbx_strand_id
1 'polypeptide(L)'
;DAVRAMVTELAVEAIMRKTVDENYAGDQLVTVRRRAVDRRIQEIQGTLIRLGSGGDPAHLAAVQNEVWVLQQYGQALREQGVAAL
;
A
#
# COMPACT_ATOMS: atom_id res chain seq x y z
N ASP A 1 -7.18 -11.99 22.84
CA ASP A 1 -6.84 -10.55 22.78
C ASP A 1 -5.34 -10.33 22.47
N ALA A 2 -4.80 -11.07 21.50
CA ALA A 2 -3.36 -11.05 21.19
C ALA A 2 -2.93 -9.79 20.43
N VAL A 3 -3.83 -9.26 19.59
CA VAL A 3 -3.58 -8.02 18.85
C VAL A 3 -3.47 -6.82 19.80
N ARG A 4 -4.34 -6.73 20.82
CA ARG A 4 -4.29 -5.63 21.80
C ARG A 4 -3.02 -5.67 22.64
N ALA A 5 -2.61 -6.87 23.09
CA ALA A 5 -1.35 -7.05 23.80
C ALA A 5 -0.16 -6.61 22.94
N MET A 6 -0.09 -7.08 21.69
CA MET A 6 0.95 -6.68 20.73
C MET A 6 0.96 -5.16 20.46
N VAL A 7 -0.20 -4.52 20.28
CA VAL A 7 -0.30 -3.06 20.10
C VAL A 7 0.21 -2.31 21.32
N THR A 8 -0.08 -2.81 22.53
CA THR A 8 0.33 -2.15 23.78
C THR A 8 1.84 -2.28 24.00
N GLU A 9 2.43 -3.43 23.66
CA GLU A 9 3.88 -3.65 23.71
C GLU A 9 4.61 -2.77 22.68
N LEU A 10 4.14 -2.74 21.42
CA LEU A 10 4.71 -1.90 20.37
C LEU A 10 4.58 -0.39 20.65
N ALA A 11 3.54 0.04 21.37
CA ALA A 11 3.34 1.45 21.72
C ALA A 11 4.37 1.97 22.75
N VAL A 12 5.00 1.08 23.51
CA VAL A 12 5.98 1.42 24.57
C VAL A 12 7.41 1.09 24.13
N GLU A 13 7.60 0.39 23.00
CA GLU A 13 8.92 0.08 22.44
C GLU A 13 9.66 1.37 22.05
N ALA A 14 10.86 1.55 22.60
CA ALA A 14 11.65 2.75 22.37
C ALA A 14 12.14 2.80 20.92
N ILE A 15 11.60 3.73 20.13
CA ILE A 15 12.13 4.03 18.80
C ILE A 15 13.54 4.59 18.98
N MET A 16 14.55 3.96 18.37
CA MET A 16 15.97 4.30 18.47
C MET A 16 16.37 5.66 17.84
N ARG A 17 15.42 6.59 17.65
CA ARG A 17 15.64 7.96 17.18
C ARG A 17 15.32 8.97 18.29
N LYS A 18 16.08 10.08 18.31
CA LYS A 18 15.96 11.16 19.31
C LYS A 18 14.59 11.87 19.32
N THR A 19 13.85 11.85 18.20
CA THR A 19 12.53 12.49 18.06
C THR A 19 11.68 11.74 17.04
N VAL A 20 10.46 11.41 17.44
CA VAL A 20 9.39 10.83 16.61
C VAL A 20 8.38 11.94 16.42
N ASP A 21 8.44 12.61 15.27
CA ASP A 21 7.50 13.67 14.89
C ASP A 21 6.54 13.17 13.80
N GLU A 22 5.55 14.01 13.47
CA GLU A 22 4.53 13.70 12.46
C GLU A 22 5.15 13.39 11.08
N ASN A 23 6.24 14.09 10.73
CA ASN A 23 6.97 13.86 9.48
C ASN A 23 7.61 12.46 9.46
N TYR A 24 8.28 12.08 10.55
CA TYR A 24 8.86 10.74 10.68
C TYR A 24 7.80 9.64 10.59
N ALA A 25 6.65 9.82 11.26
CA ALA A 25 5.55 8.88 11.20
C ALA A 25 4.97 8.77 9.77
N GLY A 26 4.81 9.92 9.10
CA GLY A 26 4.40 10.00 7.70
C GLY A 26 5.33 9.24 6.77
N ASP A 27 6.65 9.40 6.91
CA ASP A 27 7.65 8.72 6.09
C ASP A 27 7.60 7.19 6.26
N GLN A 28 7.42 6.71 7.50
CA GLN A 28 7.22 5.28 7.76
C GLN A 28 5.93 4.78 7.11
N LEU A 29 4.84 5.55 7.22
CA LEU A 29 3.55 5.19 6.64
C LEU A 29 3.61 5.13 5.11
N VAL A 30 4.25 6.10 4.45
CA VAL A 30 4.49 6.08 2.99
C VAL A 30 5.22 4.81 2.59
N THR A 31 6.23 4.40 3.36
CA THR A 31 7.01 3.18 3.08
C THR A 31 6.13 1.92 3.14
N VAL A 32 5.30 1.80 4.18
CA VAL A 32 4.34 0.68 4.32
C VAL A 32 3.32 0.73 3.18
N ARG A 33 2.80 1.91 2.86
CA ARG A 33 1.77 2.10 1.84
C ARG A 33 2.27 1.72 0.45
N ARG A 34 3.49 2.12 0.08
CA ARG A 34 4.13 1.73 -1.18
C ARG A 34 4.27 0.22 -1.31
N ARG A 35 4.73 -0.47 -0.25
CA ARG A 35 4.83 -1.93 -0.24
C ARG A 35 3.46 -2.60 -0.41
N ALA A 36 2.41 -2.06 0.21
CA ALA A 36 1.05 -2.56 0.05
C ALA A 36 0.53 -2.37 -1.38
N VAL A 37 0.80 -1.23 -2.01
CA VAL A 37 0.47 -0.97 -3.42
C VAL A 37 1.18 -1.95 -4.34
N ASP A 38 2.50 -2.10 -4.20
CA ASP A 38 3.30 -3.02 -5.02
C ASP A 38 2.78 -4.46 -4.91
N ARG A 39 2.50 -4.90 -3.68
CA ARG A 39 1.90 -6.22 -3.43
C ARG A 39 0.54 -6.36 -4.10
N ARG A 40 -0.35 -5.38 -3.96
CA ARG A 40 -1.69 -5.42 -4.55
C ARG A 40 -1.63 -5.50 -6.07
N ILE A 41 -0.72 -4.76 -6.71
CA ILE A 41 -0.51 -4.84 -8.16
C ILE A 41 -0.09 -6.26 -8.57
N GLN A 42 0.85 -6.87 -7.85
CA GLN A 42 1.28 -8.26 -8.11
C GLN A 42 0.12 -9.26 -7.96
N GLU A 43 -0.71 -9.11 -6.94
CA GLU A 43 -1.89 -9.96 -6.72
C GLU A 43 -2.91 -9.84 -7.87
N ILE A 44 -3.14 -8.62 -8.36
CA ILE A 44 -4.08 -8.34 -9.46
C ILE A 44 -3.59 -8.88 -10.80
N GLN A 45 -2.28 -8.90 -11.05
CA GLN A 45 -1.71 -9.43 -12.31
C GLN A 45 -2.17 -10.87 -12.58
N GLY A 46 -2.29 -11.71 -11.55
CA GLY A 46 -2.82 -13.07 -11.70
C GLY A 46 -4.29 -13.10 -12.15
N THR A 47 -5.10 -12.14 -11.71
CA THR A 47 -6.50 -11.98 -12.15
C THR A 47 -6.57 -11.48 -13.59
N LEU A 48 -5.72 -10.52 -13.98
CA LEU A 48 -5.64 -10.03 -15.36
C LEU A 48 -5.32 -11.14 -16.37
N ILE A 49 -4.34 -12.00 -16.05
CA ILE A 49 -3.97 -13.12 -16.94
C ILE A 49 -5.18 -14.04 -17.16
N ARG A 50 -5.90 -14.40 -16.09
CA ARG A 50 -7.09 -15.26 -16.19
C ARG A 50 -8.22 -14.61 -16.98
N LEU A 51 -8.49 -13.33 -16.76
CA LEU A 51 -9.53 -12.59 -17.47
C LEU A 51 -9.17 -12.36 -18.95
N GLY A 52 -7.89 -12.20 -19.28
CA GLY A 52 -7.41 -12.05 -20.65
C GLY A 52 -7.60 -13.30 -21.53
N SER A 53 -7.72 -14.49 -20.93
CA SER A 53 -7.93 -15.77 -21.64
C SER A 53 -9.39 -16.08 -21.97
N GLY A 54 -10.28 -15.07 -21.98
CA GLY A 54 -11.71 -15.24 -22.32
C GLY A 54 -12.68 -14.97 -21.17
N GLY A 55 -12.27 -14.17 -20.18
CA GLY A 55 -13.15 -13.70 -19.11
C GLY A 55 -14.10 -12.59 -19.56
N ASP A 56 -14.97 -12.17 -18.64
CA ASP A 56 -15.90 -11.06 -18.87
C ASP A 56 -15.16 -9.75 -19.21
N PRO A 57 -15.45 -9.12 -20.38
CA PRO A 57 -14.82 -7.87 -20.79
C PRO A 57 -15.06 -6.70 -19.81
N ALA A 58 -16.22 -6.64 -19.15
CA ALA A 58 -16.51 -5.57 -18.20
C ALA A 58 -15.65 -5.70 -16.94
N HIS A 59 -15.53 -6.92 -16.43
CA HIS A 59 -14.63 -7.24 -15.33
C HIS A 59 -13.16 -6.99 -15.69
N LEU A 60 -12.73 -7.36 -16.91
CA LEU A 60 -11.37 -7.08 -17.37
C LEU A 60 -11.07 -5.58 -17.35
N ALA A 61 -11.97 -4.74 -17.86
CA ALA A 61 -11.82 -3.29 -17.86
C ALA A 61 -11.75 -2.71 -16.44
N ALA A 62 -12.58 -3.20 -15.51
CA ALA A 62 -12.56 -2.77 -14.11
C ALA A 62 -11.21 -3.08 -13.44
N VAL A 63 -10.66 -4.28 -13.68
CA VAL A 63 -9.37 -4.70 -13.12
C VAL A 63 -8.21 -3.91 -13.73
N GLN A 64 -8.25 -3.63 -15.03
CA GLN A 64 -7.27 -2.76 -15.68
C GLN A 64 -7.28 -1.34 -15.09
N ASN A 65 -8.46 -0.80 -14.83
CA ASN A 65 -8.59 0.50 -14.17
C ASN A 65 -8.04 0.48 -12.74
N GLU A 66 -8.30 -0.57 -11.96
CA GLU A 66 -7.73 -0.72 -10.61
C GLU A 66 -6.19 -0.70 -10.65
N VAL A 67 -5.57 -1.42 -11.58
CA VAL A 67 -4.11 -1.41 -11.76
C VAL A 67 -3.60 -0.02 -12.10
N TRP A 68 -4.27 0.69 -13.01
CA TRP A 68 -3.89 2.03 -13.40
C TRP A 68 -3.94 3.02 -12.21
N VAL A 69 -5.02 2.99 -11.42
CA VAL A 69 -5.17 3.82 -10.22
C VAL A 69 -4.06 3.52 -9.20
N LEU A 70 -3.76 2.24 -8.98
CA LEU A 70 -2.69 1.83 -8.05
C LEU A 70 -1.31 2.28 -8.52
N GLN A 71 -1.03 2.22 -9.82
CA GLN A 71 0.23 2.73 -10.38
C GLN A 71 0.36 4.24 -10.20
N GLN A 72 -0.71 4.99 -10.47
CA GLN A 72 -0.74 6.44 -10.25
C GLN A 72 -0.53 6.78 -8.78
N TYR A 73 -1.20 6.07 -7.87
CA TYR A 73 -1.05 6.28 -6.44
C TYR A 73 0.36 5.93 -5.95
N GLY A 74 0.91 4.81 -6.42
CA GLY A 74 2.30 4.43 -6.14
C GLY A 74 3.30 5.48 -6.63
N GLN A 75 3.03 6.12 -7.78
CA GLN A 75 3.85 7.22 -8.27
C GLN A 75 3.71 8.49 -7.41
N ALA A 76 2.48 8.86 -7.01
CA ALA A 76 2.26 10.00 -6.13
C ALA A 76 2.99 9.82 -4.78
N LEU A 77 2.94 8.63 -4.19
CA LEU A 77 3.69 8.30 -2.96
C LEU A 77 5.22 8.37 -3.16
N ARG A 78 5.73 8.12 -4.37
CA ARG A 78 7.16 8.26 -4.69
C ARG A 78 7.59 9.72 -4.83
N GLU A 79 6.77 10.53 -5.49
CA GLU A 79 7.12 11.90 -5.85
C GLU A 79 6.79 12.91 -4.74
N GLN A 80 5.67 12.70 -4.04
CA GLN A 80 5.11 13.66 -3.10
C GLN A 80 5.19 13.17 -1.65
N GLY A 81 5.56 11.90 -1.44
CA GLY A 81 5.73 11.32 -0.11
C GLY A 81 4.47 11.45 0.73
N VAL A 82 4.60 12.08 1.90
CA VAL A 82 3.51 12.26 2.88
C VAL A 82 2.35 13.07 2.30
N ALA A 83 2.60 14.02 1.38
CA ALA A 83 1.55 14.83 0.77
C ALA A 83 0.60 14.04 -0.14
N ALA A 84 0.96 12.80 -0.51
CA ALA A 84 0.13 11.90 -1.27
C ALA A 84 -0.60 10.84 -0.42
N LEU A 85 -0.43 10.85 0.92
CA LEU A 85 -1.23 10.00 1.80
C LEU A 85 -2.67 10.49 1.91
#